data_AF-A0A077P826-F1
#
_entry.id   AF-A0A077P826-F1
#
_cell.length_a   1.000
_cell.length_b   1.000
_cell.length_c   1.000
_cell.angle_alpha   90.00
_cell.angle_beta   90.00
_cell.angle_gamma   90.00
#
_symmetry.space_group_name_H-M   'P 1'
#
loop_
_entity.id
_entity.type
_entity.pdbx_description
1 polymer ?
#
loop_
_entity_poly.entity_id
_entity_poly.type
_entity_poly.pdbx_seq_one_letter_code
_entity_poly.pdbx_strand_id
1 'polypeptide(L)'
;MITCRVKNSVDIPILSEGHIGSFVSFDGFISPNEHIAIVMGEYKNKSPLVRIHSECLTGDIFGSHRCDCGAQLQEALQKMCDEGGVLLYLRQEGGHVLNS
;
A
#
# COMPACT_ATOMS: atom_id res chain seq x y z
N MET A 1 -13.08 -14.78 14.08
CA MET A 1 -12.16 -13.72 14.54
C MET A 1 -11.12 -13.56 13.45
N ILE A 2 -11.11 -12.44 12.75
CA ILE A 2 -10.13 -12.17 11.69
C ILE A 2 -8.84 -11.75 12.40
N THR A 3 -7.81 -12.60 12.37
CA THR A 3 -6.50 -12.29 12.94
C THR A 3 -5.59 -11.74 11.84
N CYS A 4 -4.93 -10.62 12.12
CA CYS A 4 -3.87 -10.07 11.30
C CYS A 4 -2.54 -10.21 12.06
N ARG A 5 -1.49 -10.70 11.41
CA ARG A 5 -0.17 -10.86 12.01
C ARG A 5 0.89 -10.16 11.17
N VAL A 6 1.64 -9.25 11.80
CA VAL A 6 2.85 -8.68 11.20
C VAL A 6 3.95 -9.75 11.17
N LYS A 7 4.55 -9.91 9.99
CA LYS A 7 5.55 -10.95 9.68
C LYS A 7 6.95 -10.37 9.65
N ASN A 8 7.11 -9.24 8.97
CA ASN A 8 8.38 -8.54 8.86
C ASN A 8 8.16 -7.02 8.77
N SER A 9 9.18 -6.26 9.14
CA SER A 9 9.22 -4.81 8.95
C SER A 9 10.63 -4.38 8.57
N VAL A 10 10.77 -3.59 7.51
CA VAL A 10 12.05 -3.07 7.04
C VAL A 10 11.88 -1.66 6.49
N ASP A 11 12.83 -0.79 6.78
CA ASP A 11 12.82 0.56 6.21
C ASP A 11 13.39 0.53 4.79
N ILE A 12 12.67 1.15 3.86
CA ILE A 12 13.01 1.20 2.44
C ILE A 12 12.97 2.65 1.93
N PRO A 13 13.81 3.00 0.96
CA PRO A 13 13.64 4.25 0.24
C PRO A 13 12.33 4.20 -0.57
N ILE A 14 11.51 5.22 -0.40
CA ILE A 14 10.26 5.41 -1.12
C ILE A 14 10.44 6.55 -2.11
N LEU A 15 10.17 6.25 -3.39
CA LEU A 15 10.43 7.14 -4.52
C LEU A 15 11.94 7.47 -4.64
N SER A 16 12.33 8.07 -5.76
CA SER A 16 13.74 8.46 -6.01
C SER A 16 14.19 9.68 -5.18
N GLU A 17 13.28 10.31 -4.44
CA GLU A 17 13.50 11.60 -3.77
C GLU A 17 14.03 11.49 -2.34
N GLY A 18 14.44 10.29 -1.90
CA GLY A 18 15.11 10.10 -0.60
C GLY A 18 14.18 10.04 0.61
N HIS A 19 12.88 9.86 0.41
CA HIS A 19 11.96 9.55 1.51
C HIS A 19 12.22 8.13 2.01
N ILE A 20 12.15 7.91 3.32
CA ILE A 20 12.22 6.58 3.92
C ILE A 20 10.83 6.22 4.44
N GLY A 21 10.38 5.01 4.12
CA GLY A 21 9.14 4.45 4.65
C GLY A 21 9.37 3.03 5.17
N SER A 22 8.55 2.62 6.12
CA SER A 22 8.61 1.26 6.67
C SER A 22 7.71 0.34 5.85
N PHE A 23 8.33 -0.64 5.20
CA PHE A 23 7.67 -1.75 4.54
C PHE A 23 7.36 -2.83 5.56
N VAL A 24 6.08 -3.15 5.73
CA VAL A 24 5.58 -4.12 6.69
C VAL A 24 4.86 -5.22 5.94
N SER A 25 5.32 -6.46 6.05
CA SER A 25 4.56 -7.60 5.56
C SER A 25 3.65 -8.15 6.65
N PHE A 26 2.42 -8.51 6.29
CA PHE A 26 1.44 -9.06 7.22
C PHE A 26 0.55 -10.11 6.54
N ASP A 27 0.07 -11.08 7.30
CA ASP A 27 -0.87 -12.10 6.83
C ASP A 27 -2.22 -12.01 7.56
N GLY A 28 -3.26 -12.58 6.93
CA GLY A 28 -4.62 -12.65 7.46
C GLY A 28 -5.61 -11.73 6.74
N PHE A 29 -6.66 -11.30 7.45
CA PHE A 29 -7.75 -10.49 6.91
C PHE A 29 -8.78 -11.25 6.06
N ILE A 30 -8.55 -11.39 4.75
CA ILE A 30 -9.53 -11.93 3.77
C ILE A 30 -8.91 -13.03 2.91
N SER A 31 -7.58 -13.16 2.88
CA SER A 31 -6.85 -14.11 2.04
C SER A 31 -5.73 -14.79 2.82
N PRO A 32 -5.32 -16.02 2.46
CA PRO A 32 -4.07 -16.61 2.95
C PRO A 32 -2.82 -15.90 2.41
N ASN A 33 -2.96 -14.97 1.46
CA ASN A 33 -1.85 -14.27 0.85
C ASN A 33 -1.19 -13.30 1.84
N GLU A 34 0.14 -13.17 1.71
CA GLU A 34 0.86 -12.11 2.39
C GLU A 34 0.51 -10.76 1.77
N HIS A 35 0.20 -9.78 2.59
CA HIS A 35 -0.11 -8.41 2.22
C HIS A 35 1.02 -7.49 2.67
N ILE A 36 1.05 -6.30 2.09
CA ILE A 36 2.11 -5.33 2.33
C ILE A 36 1.46 -4.04 2.82
N ALA A 37 2.02 -3.44 3.86
CA ALA A 37 1.75 -2.07 4.26
C ALA A 37 3.02 -1.25 4.08
N ILE A 38 2.89 -0.02 3.58
CA ILE A 38 3.98 0.94 3.52
C ILE A 38 3.56 2.12 4.39
N VAL A 39 4.31 2.36 5.46
CA VAL A 39 4.10 3.47 6.38
C VAL A 39 5.11 4.56 6.04
N MET A 40 4.64 5.78 5.80
CA MET A 40 5.48 6.90 5.37
C MET A 40 5.20 8.13 6.22
N GLY A 41 6.24 8.94 6.43
CA GLY A 41 6.14 10.25 7.09
C GLY A 41 5.69 10.19 8.55
N GLU A 42 5.46 11.38 9.12
CA GLU A 42 4.96 11.54 10.49
C GLU A 42 3.56 12.17 10.48
N TYR A 43 2.58 11.47 11.06
CA TYR A 43 1.23 12.01 11.25
C TYR A 43 1.20 12.90 12.50
N LYS A 44 1.57 14.18 12.34
CA LYS A 44 1.62 15.19 13.41
C LYS A 44 0.21 15.59 13.90
N ASN A 45 -0.39 14.76 14.76
CA ASN A 45 -1.71 14.97 15.39
C ASN A 45 -2.92 15.04 14.43
N LYS A 46 -2.76 14.56 13.19
CA LYS A 46 -3.84 14.39 12.21
C LYS A 46 -4.08 12.91 11.96
N SER A 47 -5.30 12.55 11.55
CA SER A 47 -5.57 11.20 11.05
C SER A 47 -4.66 10.92 9.85
N PRO A 48 -3.94 9.78 9.83
CA PRO A 48 -3.05 9.45 8.71
C PRO A 48 -3.86 9.26 7.43
N LEU A 49 -3.26 9.62 6.29
CA LEU A 49 -3.82 9.24 5.00
C LEU A 49 -3.74 7.73 4.87
N VAL A 50 -4.88 7.08 4.63
CA VAL A 50 -4.94 5.64 4.41
C VAL A 50 -5.41 5.38 2.99
N ARG A 51 -4.62 4.61 2.23
CA ARG A 51 -5.00 4.14 0.90
C ARG A 51 -4.97 2.63 0.86
N ILE A 52 -6.03 2.02 0.35
CA ILE A 52 -6.07 0.60 0.03
C ILE A 52 -5.85 0.49 -1.48
N HIS A 53 -4.84 -0.28 -1.87
CA HIS A 53 -4.46 -0.51 -3.26
C HIS A 53 -4.46 -2.00 -3.54
N SER A 54 -5.28 -2.43 -4.50
CA SER A 54 -5.29 -3.81 -4.97
C SER A 54 -4.12 -4.01 -5.93
N GLU A 55 -3.40 -5.13 -5.78
CA GLU A 55 -2.28 -5.49 -6.66
C GLU A 55 -2.68 -5.42 -8.14
N CYS A 56 -2.02 -4.54 -8.89
CA CYS A 56 -2.15 -4.45 -10.33
C CYS A 56 -0.75 -4.50 -10.96
N LEU A 57 -0.16 -5.69 -11.02
CA LEU A 57 1.21 -5.87 -11.49
C LEU A 57 1.51 -5.15 -12.83
N THR A 58 0.58 -5.23 -13.78
CA THR A 58 0.71 -4.61 -15.10
C THR A 58 0.66 -3.08 -15.05
N GLY A 59 -0.17 -2.48 -14.19
CA GLY A 59 -0.26 -1.03 -14.01
C GLY A 59 0.88 -0.47 -13.16
N ASP A 60 1.17 -1.14 -12.05
CA ASP A 60 2.07 -0.66 -11.00
C ASP A 60 3.55 -0.82 -11.38
N ILE A 61 3.92 -1.93 -12.03
CA ILE A 61 5.32 -2.22 -12.40
C ILE A 61 5.60 -1.92 -13.87
N PHE A 62 4.68 -2.29 -14.77
CA PHE A 62 4.89 -2.16 -16.22
C PHE A 62 4.28 -0.89 -16.82
N GLY A 63 3.65 -0.03 -16.01
CA GLY A 63 3.08 1.24 -16.46
C GLY A 63 2.00 1.05 -17.53
N SER A 64 1.19 0.00 -17.43
CA SER A 64 0.19 -0.31 -18.44
C SER A 64 -0.80 0.85 -18.64
N HIS A 65 -0.91 1.35 -19.87
CA HIS A 65 -1.90 2.35 -20.27
C HIS A 65 -3.36 1.84 -20.28
N ARG A 66 -3.57 0.54 -20.00
CA ARG A 66 -4.93 -0.04 -19.93
C ARG A 66 -5.63 0.27 -18.61
N CYS A 67 -4.91 0.79 -17.62
CA CYS A 67 -5.44 1.13 -16.30
C CYS A 67 -4.62 2.26 -15.67
N ASP A 68 -5.27 3.14 -14.91
CA ASP A 68 -4.59 4.26 -14.25
C ASP A 68 -3.96 3.89 -12.88
N CYS A 69 -3.85 2.59 -12.57
CA CYS A 69 -3.40 2.10 -11.26
C CYS A 69 -2.02 2.63 -10.86
N GLY A 70 -1.04 2.59 -11.77
CA GLY A 70 0.32 3.06 -11.50
C GLY A 70 0.39 4.57 -11.23
N ALA A 71 -0.34 5.38 -12.02
CA ALA A 71 -0.39 6.83 -11.81
C ALA A 71 -1.04 7.19 -10.48
N GLN A 72 -2.14 6.51 -10.12
CA GLN A 72 -2.80 6.74 -8.84
C GLN A 72 -1.96 6.26 -7.64
N LEU A 73 -1.21 5.17 -7.80
CA LEU A 73 -0.28 4.69 -6.77
C LEU A 73 0.82 5.73 -6.54
N GLN A 74 1.43 6.23 -7.61
CA GLN A 74 2.48 7.24 -7.53
C GLN A 74 1.99 8.54 -6.87
N GLU A 75 0.81 9.03 -7.26
CA GLU A 75 0.22 10.24 -6.66
C GLU A 75 -0.04 10.07 -5.16
N ALA A 76 -0.52 8.89 -4.75
CA ALA A 76 -0.78 8.59 -3.36
C ALA A 76 0.52 8.52 -2.54
N LEU A 77 1.56 7.87 -3.07
CA LEU A 77 2.87 7.80 -2.43
C LEU A 77 3.45 9.21 -2.23
N GLN A 78 3.37 10.07 -3.24
CA GLN A 78 3.82 11.46 -3.12
C GLN A 78 3.12 12.20 -1.99
N LYS A 79 1.77 12.20 -1.96
CA LYS A 79 1.00 12.83 -0.89
C LYS A 79 1.32 12.27 0.50
N MET A 80 1.51 10.96 0.61
CA MET A 80 1.85 10.30 1.88
C MET A 80 3.27 10.60 2.35
N CYS A 81 4.23 10.83 1.44
CA CYS A 81 5.57 11.28 1.80
C CYS A 81 5.55 12.67 2.46
N ASP A 82 4.71 13.58 1.95
CA ASP A 82 4.59 14.95 2.49
C ASP A 82 3.75 15.03 3.78
N GLU A 83 2.60 14.36 3.81
CA GLU A 83 1.59 14.51 4.87
C GLU A 83 1.66 13.42 5.95
N GLY A 84 2.33 12.29 5.65
CA GLY A 84 2.30 11.08 6.45
C GLY A 84 1.09 10.19 6.14
N GLY A 85 1.30 8.88 6.09
CA GLY A 85 0.24 7.95 5.75
C GLY A 85 0.63 6.48 5.75
N VAL A 86 -0.37 5.65 5.43
CA VAL A 86 -0.26 4.20 5.30
C VAL A 86 -0.89 3.76 3.99
N LEU A 87 -0.11 3.11 3.14
CA LEU A 87 -0.59 2.41 1.96
C LEU A 87 -0.72 0.92 2.27
N LEU A 88 -1.91 0.36 2.12
CA LEU A 88 -2.19 -1.07 2.21
C LEU A 88 -2.23 -1.66 0.80
N TYR A 89 -1.19 -2.40 0.44
CA TYR A 89 -1.07 -3.11 -0.83
C TYR A 89 -1.57 -4.55 -0.65
N LEU A 90 -2.81 -4.79 -1.09
CA LEU A 90 -3.49 -6.05 -0.92
C LEU A 90 -3.26 -6.94 -2.14
N ARG A 91 -2.59 -8.07 -1.89
CA ARG A 91 -2.34 -9.12 -2.88
C ARG A 91 -3.58 -9.98 -3.02
N GLN A 92 -4.56 -9.48 -3.76
CA GLN A 92 -5.77 -10.21 -4.11
C GLN A 92 -5.69 -10.65 -5.58
N GLU A 93 -5.72 -11.95 -5.83
CA GLU A 93 -6.04 -12.44 -7.17
C GLU A 93 -7.48 -12.04 -7.49
N GLY A 94 -7.66 -11.13 -8.45
CA GLY A 94 -8.91 -10.92 -9.19
C GLY A 94 -10.22 -10.91 -8.38
N GLY A 95 -10.58 -9.74 -7.85
CA GLY A 95 -11.97 -9.31 -7.73
C GLY A 95 -12.88 -10.14 -6.82
N HIS A 96 -12.88 -9.82 -5.52
CA HIS A 96 -14.10 -9.99 -4.73
C HIS A 96 -14.76 -8.63 -4.52
N VAL A 97 -15.80 -8.41 -5.32
CA VAL A 97 -16.89 -7.48 -5.03
C VAL A 97 -17.38 -7.78 -3.61
N LEU A 98 -17.17 -6.85 -2.68
CA LEU A 98 -17.96 -6.81 -1.45
C LEU A 98 -19.36 -6.38 -1.88
N ASN A 99 -20.19 -7.35 -2.29
CA ASN A 99 -21.60 -7.09 -2.52
C ASN A 99 -22.25 -6.88 -1.16
N SER A 100 -22.76 -5.66 -1.00
CA SER A 100 -23.69 -5.26 0.06
C SER A 100 -25.06 -5.90 -0.14
#